data_AF-A0A1F3T461-F1
#
_entry.id   AF-A0A1F3T461-F1
#
_cell.length_a   1.000
_cell.length_b   1.000
_cell.length_c   1.000
_cell.angle_alpha   90.00
_cell.angle_beta   90.00
_cell.angle_gamma   90.00
#
_symmetry.space_group_name_H-M   'P 1'
#
loop_
_entity.id
_entity.type
_entity.pdbx_description
1 polymer ?
#
loop_
_entity_poly.entity_id
_entity_poly.type
_entity_poly.pdbx_seq_one_letter_code
_entity_poly.pdbx_strand_id
1 'polypeptide(L)'
;MGSPRWFAFLLVLLLIVGCERARSIYGIEEDGESSVEDGESSVRSVSFFQNFDDFPATLASEIPGPGGTWVYSTDVTNRDNRFPMSNGVAGFRDTMAYASRPDIYNYFYMYAGDAYNTSHMGFNHFGYLELSSDTAVKGNSLRHVITGGKNSTTCPNGNGPTCLANGLPVHTKEEFLSLVSGGSNPVDGSLVVGTPNVYFVNTSSTSSPVPFSEAKGANRLSLYFRAPADLQSGTGSYPYSTVDIGPYSYVPKNLVIADNTETTLLGGHWYHYYYTQGGGWMHLIVDNHPQHNNGMGNFTHLPKKSIRNIGATYMESLFRFYLTVKRYQGFAKPEFSVYYDEIEFQNDPEPQNNETINSPSVMYLPNDRVFEIGFNGKYVDWQYDYASYEIRYAFEPITNANWAFATPVHILPESRLSVAESLVGKFVHKTTGYVGRWVRTKLADEDQARVQCGRNVYFAIKDISQKEGDGLDPVAYREGRDYRNVSYFDYEADRLALPLIKRLEYFVSCK
;
A
#
# COMPACT_ATOMS: atom_id res chain seq x y z
N MET A 1 -26.12 -28.34 61.34
CA MET A 1 -25.40 -29.63 61.36
C MET A 1 -26.01 -30.54 60.32
N GLY A 2 -25.21 -31.06 59.39
CA GLY A 2 -25.54 -32.22 58.54
C GLY A 2 -26.18 -31.98 57.16
N SER A 3 -25.36 -31.63 56.15
CA SER A 3 -25.60 -32.08 54.75
C SER A 3 -25.14 -33.54 54.61
N PRO A 4 -25.57 -34.33 53.60
CA PRO A 4 -24.95 -34.27 52.26
C PRO A 4 -25.96 -34.61 51.11
N ARG A 5 -26.03 -33.92 49.96
CA ARG A 5 -25.14 -33.80 48.78
C ARG A 5 -25.71 -34.53 47.52
N TRP A 6 -25.76 -33.75 46.43
CA TRP A 6 -25.39 -34.03 45.02
C TRP A 6 -26.39 -34.55 43.94
N PHE A 7 -26.41 -33.78 42.84
CA PHE A 7 -26.60 -34.09 41.39
C PHE A 7 -28.02 -34.43 40.88
N ALA A 8 -28.53 -33.97 39.72
CA ALA A 8 -28.00 -33.20 38.59
C ALA A 8 -29.16 -32.66 37.68
N PHE A 9 -28.92 -31.51 37.04
CA PHE A 9 -29.13 -31.21 35.61
C PHE A 9 -30.52 -31.24 34.91
N LEU A 10 -30.87 -30.06 34.38
CA LEU A 10 -31.19 -29.76 32.97
C LEU A 10 -32.64 -29.35 32.59
N LEU A 11 -32.67 -28.14 32.00
CA LEU A 11 -33.42 -27.67 30.84
C LEU A 11 -34.74 -26.88 31.01
N VAL A 12 -34.53 -25.58 30.79
CA VAL A 12 -35.44 -24.52 30.37
C VAL A 12 -36.24 -24.90 29.11
N LEU A 13 -37.56 -24.76 29.17
CA LEU A 13 -38.41 -24.44 28.01
C LEU A 13 -39.74 -23.85 28.50
N LEU A 14 -39.83 -22.52 28.67
CA LEU A 14 -41.08 -21.85 29.02
C LEU A 14 -41.07 -20.37 28.61
N LEU A 15 -41.30 -20.13 27.32
CA LEU A 15 -41.69 -18.86 26.67
C LEU A 15 -42.24 -19.31 25.30
N ILE A 16 -43.33 -18.85 24.69
CA ILE A 16 -44.34 -17.80 24.85
C ILE A 16 -45.49 -18.26 23.93
N VAL A 17 -46.74 -18.23 24.36
CA VAL A 17 -47.86 -17.77 23.51
C VAL A 17 -48.88 -17.11 24.42
N GLY A 18 -49.05 -15.80 24.27
CA GLY A 18 -50.15 -15.09 24.92
C GLY A 18 -49.89 -13.61 25.11
N CYS A 19 -49.86 -12.84 24.01
CA CYS A 19 -50.49 -11.51 23.94
C CYS A 19 -50.27 -10.89 22.56
N GLU A 20 -51.17 -11.20 21.64
CA GLU A 20 -51.49 -10.28 20.54
C GLU A 20 -52.48 -9.23 21.06
N ARG A 21 -52.07 -7.95 21.05
CA ARG A 21 -52.86 -6.78 20.65
C ARG A 21 -52.16 -5.50 21.08
N ALA A 22 -51.53 -4.82 20.12
CA ALA A 22 -51.72 -3.39 19.84
C ALA A 22 -50.51 -2.87 19.04
N ARG A 23 -50.65 -2.78 17.72
CA ARG A 23 -50.05 -1.75 16.87
C ARG A 23 -50.57 -1.91 15.43
N SER A 24 -51.64 -1.20 15.14
CA SER A 24 -52.03 -0.83 13.78
C SER A 24 -52.16 0.68 13.81
N ILE A 25 -51.19 1.37 13.19
CA ILE A 25 -51.24 2.69 12.55
C ILE A 25 -49.81 2.84 12.01
N TYR A 26 -49.66 2.61 10.71
CA TYR A 26 -48.62 2.96 9.76
C TYR A 26 -48.52 1.81 8.75
N GLY A 27 -49.07 2.06 7.56
CA GLY A 27 -49.08 1.10 6.46
C GLY A 27 -47.66 0.86 5.97
N ILE A 28 -47.26 -0.41 6.00
CA ILE A 28 -46.15 -0.96 5.23
C ILE A 28 -46.73 -2.23 4.61
N GLU A 29 -46.75 -2.27 3.28
CA GLU A 29 -47.01 -3.48 2.50
C GLU A 29 -45.87 -4.46 2.78
N GLU A 30 -46.18 -5.60 3.39
CA GLU A 30 -45.31 -6.77 3.45
C GLU A 30 -45.77 -7.73 2.34
N ASP A 31 -44.98 -7.84 1.28
CA ASP A 31 -44.99 -8.98 0.36
C ASP A 31 -43.53 -9.30 0.01
N GLY A 32 -43.09 -10.50 0.41
CA GLY A 32 -41.81 -11.06 -0.04
C GLY A 32 -41.06 -11.82 1.06
N GLU A 33 -41.44 -13.09 1.27
CA GLU A 33 -40.57 -14.08 1.90
C GLU A 33 -39.23 -14.12 1.15
N SER A 34 -38.19 -13.50 1.70
CA SER A 34 -36.83 -13.69 1.23
C SER A 34 -36.34 -15.05 1.72
N SER A 35 -36.11 -15.96 0.78
CA SER A 35 -35.26 -17.13 0.97
C SER A 35 -33.97 -16.70 1.68
N VAL A 36 -33.67 -17.36 2.79
CA VAL A 36 -32.36 -17.31 3.44
C VAL A 36 -31.34 -17.79 2.42
N GLU A 37 -30.69 -16.85 1.74
CA GLU A 37 -29.52 -17.15 0.92
C GLU A 37 -28.42 -17.64 1.85
N ASP A 38 -27.93 -18.84 1.55
CA ASP A 38 -26.78 -19.45 2.19
C ASP A 38 -25.64 -18.43 2.26
N GLY A 39 -25.05 -18.26 3.44
CA GLY A 39 -24.02 -17.27 3.70
C GLY A 39 -22.88 -17.39 2.70
N GLU A 40 -22.88 -16.51 1.70
CA GLU A 40 -21.73 -16.28 0.84
C GLU A 40 -20.55 -16.01 1.75
N SER A 41 -19.59 -16.94 1.72
CA SER A 41 -18.34 -16.79 2.45
C SER A 41 -17.76 -15.42 2.10
N SER A 42 -17.40 -14.62 3.11
CA SER A 42 -16.80 -13.28 3.01
C SER A 42 -15.38 -13.29 2.42
N VAL A 43 -15.20 -14.04 1.33
CA VAL A 43 -13.94 -14.25 0.65
C VAL A 43 -13.62 -13.00 -0.14
N ARG A 44 -12.43 -12.47 0.13
CA ARG A 44 -11.84 -11.37 -0.62
C ARG A 44 -11.77 -11.76 -2.11
N SER A 45 -12.32 -10.93 -2.99
CA SER A 45 -12.12 -11.11 -4.43
C SER A 45 -10.83 -10.44 -4.87
N VAL A 46 -10.13 -11.06 -5.83
CA VAL A 46 -8.83 -10.59 -6.34
C VAL A 46 -8.88 -10.54 -7.86
N SER A 47 -8.38 -9.45 -8.45
CA SER A 47 -8.15 -9.30 -9.88
C SER A 47 -6.70 -8.87 -10.11
N PHE A 48 -5.93 -9.68 -10.83
CA PHE A 48 -4.52 -9.41 -11.06
C PHE A 48 -4.35 -8.35 -12.16
N PHE A 49 -3.71 -7.23 -11.81
CA PHE A 49 -3.12 -6.38 -12.82
C PHE A 49 -1.85 -7.02 -13.39
N GLN A 50 -0.96 -7.52 -12.53
CA GLN A 50 0.27 -8.18 -12.98
C GLN A 50 0.91 -8.99 -11.85
N ASN A 51 1.19 -10.27 -12.09
CA ASN A 51 1.94 -11.15 -11.19
C ASN A 51 3.28 -11.62 -11.79
N PHE A 52 3.59 -11.28 -13.05
CA PHE A 52 4.82 -11.63 -13.76
C PHE A 52 5.12 -13.13 -13.96
N ASP A 53 4.35 -14.03 -13.36
CA ASP A 53 4.49 -15.49 -13.46
C ASP A 53 4.43 -16.03 -14.88
N ASP A 54 3.66 -15.38 -15.76
CA ASP A 54 3.50 -15.79 -17.15
C ASP A 54 4.72 -15.48 -18.02
N PHE A 55 5.65 -14.64 -17.54
CA PHE A 55 6.90 -14.36 -18.25
C PHE A 55 7.92 -15.46 -18.00
N PRO A 56 8.71 -15.85 -19.02
CA PRO A 56 9.90 -16.63 -18.77
C PRO A 56 10.90 -15.79 -17.94
N ALA A 57 11.56 -16.42 -16.98
CA ALA A 57 12.69 -15.81 -16.29
C ALA A 57 13.76 -15.42 -17.32
N THR A 58 14.34 -14.23 -17.17
CA THR A 58 15.31 -13.68 -18.12
C THR A 58 16.67 -14.30 -17.87
N LEU A 59 17.16 -15.11 -18.81
CA LEU A 59 18.50 -15.68 -18.70
C LEU A 59 19.59 -14.59 -18.72
N ALA A 60 20.81 -14.95 -18.33
CA ALA A 60 21.91 -14.00 -18.24
C ALA A 60 22.17 -13.27 -19.57
N SER A 61 22.12 -13.99 -20.68
CA SER A 61 22.42 -13.48 -22.03
C SER A 61 21.17 -13.11 -22.84
N GLU A 62 20.00 -13.04 -22.22
CA GLU A 62 18.74 -12.83 -22.93
C GLU A 62 18.08 -11.52 -22.47
N ILE A 63 17.32 -10.93 -23.39
CA ILE A 63 16.28 -9.97 -23.02
C ILE A 63 15.06 -10.74 -22.52
N PRO A 64 14.21 -10.15 -21.68
CA PRO A 64 12.99 -10.83 -21.27
C PRO A 64 12.13 -11.18 -22.47
N GLY A 65 11.70 -12.44 -22.54
CA GLY A 65 10.81 -12.93 -23.57
C GLY A 65 9.35 -12.49 -23.32
N PRO A 66 8.48 -12.59 -24.34
CA PRO A 66 7.04 -12.48 -24.12
C PRO A 66 6.54 -13.64 -23.22
N GLY A 67 5.44 -13.41 -22.52
CA GLY A 67 4.88 -14.34 -21.56
C GLY A 67 3.36 -14.22 -21.46
N GLY A 68 2.65 -15.34 -21.62
CA GLY A 68 1.18 -15.36 -21.59
C GLY A 68 0.58 -14.32 -22.53
N THR A 69 -0.13 -13.34 -21.96
CA THR A 69 -0.75 -12.22 -22.67
C THR A 69 0.07 -10.93 -22.64
N TRP A 70 1.36 -11.01 -22.35
CA TRP A 70 2.25 -9.88 -22.21
C TRP A 70 3.46 -9.99 -23.11
N VAL A 71 3.81 -8.87 -23.73
CA VAL A 71 4.99 -8.71 -24.58
C VAL A 71 5.94 -7.74 -23.92
N TYR A 72 7.12 -8.24 -23.55
CA TYR A 72 8.21 -7.39 -23.13
C TYR A 72 8.79 -6.66 -24.34
N SER A 73 9.07 -5.38 -24.17
CA SER A 73 9.45 -4.47 -25.24
C SER A 73 10.59 -3.55 -24.82
N THR A 74 11.50 -3.32 -25.77
CA THR A 74 12.54 -2.32 -25.66
C THR A 74 12.43 -1.29 -26.80
N ASP A 75 13.38 -0.35 -26.88
CA ASP A 75 13.54 0.54 -28.04
C ASP A 75 13.88 -0.22 -29.33
N VAL A 76 14.48 -1.42 -29.21
CA VAL A 76 14.90 -2.27 -30.34
C VAL A 76 14.02 -3.51 -30.52
N THR A 77 13.53 -4.12 -29.44
CA THR A 77 12.78 -5.38 -29.47
C THR A 77 11.30 -5.13 -29.22
N ASN A 78 10.41 -5.67 -30.05
CA ASN A 78 8.95 -5.53 -29.92
C ASN A 78 8.48 -4.08 -29.79
N ARG A 79 9.22 -3.13 -30.37
CA ARG A 79 8.93 -1.70 -30.28
C ARG A 79 7.54 -1.40 -30.81
N ASP A 80 6.72 -0.72 -30.00
CA ASP A 80 5.42 -0.23 -30.41
C ASP A 80 5.29 1.29 -30.19
N ASN A 81 5.18 2.01 -31.31
CA ASN A 81 5.14 3.48 -31.36
C ASN A 81 3.84 4.08 -30.79
N ARG A 82 2.84 3.26 -30.45
CA ARG A 82 1.59 3.73 -29.82
C ARG A 82 1.79 4.09 -28.36
N PHE A 83 2.82 3.54 -27.71
CA PHE A 83 3.07 3.78 -26.29
C PHE A 83 4.13 4.88 -26.12
N PRO A 84 3.96 5.82 -25.17
CA PRO A 84 4.96 6.82 -24.85
C PRO A 84 6.17 6.16 -24.15
N MET A 85 7.03 5.51 -24.94
CA MET A 85 8.28 4.92 -24.48
C MET A 85 9.33 6.01 -24.48
N SER A 86 9.46 6.76 -23.38
CA SER A 86 10.47 7.81 -23.32
C SER A 86 11.89 7.26 -23.42
N ASN A 87 12.12 5.99 -23.04
CA ASN A 87 13.46 5.38 -22.97
C ASN A 87 13.49 3.88 -23.25
N GLY A 88 12.51 3.35 -23.99
CA GLY A 88 12.64 2.02 -24.58
C GLY A 88 12.76 0.85 -23.61
N VAL A 89 12.11 0.86 -22.45
CA VAL A 89 12.01 -0.32 -21.57
C VAL A 89 10.61 -0.39 -20.98
N ALA A 90 9.80 -1.34 -21.46
CA ALA A 90 8.40 -1.50 -21.10
C ALA A 90 7.93 -2.96 -21.26
N GLY A 91 6.80 -3.30 -20.65
CA GLY A 91 6.02 -4.47 -21.02
C GLY A 91 4.58 -4.05 -21.30
N PHE A 92 3.96 -4.57 -22.35
CA PHE A 92 2.56 -4.28 -22.69
C PHE A 92 1.76 -5.57 -22.83
N ARG A 93 0.44 -5.51 -22.57
CA ARG A 93 -0.45 -6.62 -22.85
C ARG A 93 -0.76 -6.72 -24.33
N ASP A 94 -0.52 -7.88 -24.94
CA ASP A 94 -0.83 -8.13 -26.35
C ASP A 94 -2.29 -8.55 -26.59
N THR A 95 -3.00 -8.94 -25.53
CA THR A 95 -4.45 -9.15 -25.56
C THR A 95 -5.21 -7.90 -25.11
N MET A 96 -6.40 -7.70 -25.68
CA MET A 96 -7.28 -6.59 -25.33
C MET A 96 -7.84 -6.78 -23.92
N ALA A 97 -7.46 -5.90 -22.99
CA ALA A 97 -8.04 -5.88 -21.65
C ALA A 97 -9.45 -5.25 -21.62
N TYR A 98 -9.81 -4.45 -22.64
CA TYR A 98 -11.03 -3.64 -22.64
C TYR A 98 -11.94 -3.97 -23.82
N ALA A 99 -12.91 -4.87 -23.60
CA ALA A 99 -13.81 -5.33 -24.67
C ALA A 99 -14.57 -4.19 -25.39
N SER A 100 -14.95 -3.12 -24.68
CA SER A 100 -15.63 -1.96 -25.26
C SER A 100 -14.69 -0.90 -25.85
N ARG A 101 -13.38 -1.03 -25.64
CA ARG A 101 -12.34 -0.07 -26.04
C ARG A 101 -11.12 -0.83 -26.57
N PRO A 102 -11.22 -1.44 -27.77
CA PRO A 102 -10.18 -2.30 -28.33
C PRO A 102 -8.87 -1.56 -28.66
N ASP A 103 -8.90 -0.22 -28.60
CA ASP A 103 -7.76 0.69 -28.73
C ASP A 103 -6.91 0.80 -27.45
N ILE A 104 -7.41 0.27 -26.33
CA ILE A 104 -6.80 0.46 -25.01
C ILE A 104 -6.07 -0.80 -24.55
N TYR A 105 -4.84 -0.62 -24.09
CA TYR A 105 -3.97 -1.70 -23.60
C TYR A 105 -3.30 -1.29 -22.30
N ASN A 106 -3.14 -2.26 -21.38
CA ASN A 106 -2.34 -2.07 -20.17
C ASN A 106 -0.85 -2.24 -20.50
N TYR A 107 -0.01 -1.42 -19.88
CA TYR A 107 1.44 -1.52 -19.99
C TYR A 107 2.13 -0.98 -18.74
N PHE A 108 3.40 -1.33 -18.57
CA PHE A 108 4.27 -0.76 -17.55
C PHE A 108 5.58 -0.30 -18.18
N TYR A 109 6.22 0.71 -17.61
CA TYR A 109 7.47 1.25 -18.14
C TYR A 109 8.33 1.92 -17.07
N MET A 110 9.64 1.94 -17.30
CA MET A 110 10.59 2.74 -16.54
C MET A 110 10.49 4.21 -16.94
N TYR A 111 10.28 5.11 -15.97
CA TYR A 111 10.37 6.54 -16.22
C TYR A 111 11.81 7.03 -16.05
N ALA A 112 12.49 7.32 -17.17
CA ALA A 112 13.87 7.78 -17.19
C ALA A 112 14.05 9.31 -17.37
N GLY A 113 12.97 10.09 -17.29
CA GLY A 113 12.97 11.50 -16.82
C GLY A 113 13.74 12.56 -17.62
N ASP A 114 14.12 12.31 -18.87
CA ASP A 114 15.06 13.08 -19.72
C ASP A 114 14.93 14.61 -19.66
N ALA A 115 13.74 15.14 -19.38
CA ALA A 115 13.46 16.57 -19.42
C ALA A 115 13.32 17.28 -18.05
N TYR A 116 13.28 16.58 -16.89
CA TYR A 116 12.93 17.26 -15.62
C TYR A 116 13.53 16.61 -14.37
N ASN A 117 14.84 16.80 -14.13
CA ASN A 117 15.47 16.33 -12.90
C ASN A 117 15.22 17.32 -11.77
N THR A 118 14.45 16.96 -10.75
CA THR A 118 14.23 17.86 -9.60
C THR A 118 14.09 17.06 -8.31
N SER A 119 14.24 17.73 -7.17
CA SER A 119 13.90 17.15 -5.87
C SER A 119 12.42 16.79 -5.72
N HIS A 120 11.57 17.21 -6.66
CA HIS A 120 10.14 16.91 -6.67
C HIS A 120 9.80 15.71 -7.57
N MET A 121 10.24 15.73 -8.82
CA MET A 121 9.91 14.70 -9.83
C MET A 121 10.87 13.51 -9.84
N GLY A 122 11.98 13.59 -9.09
CA GLY A 122 13.06 12.62 -9.19
C GLY A 122 14.17 13.07 -10.13
N PHE A 123 15.26 12.31 -10.10
CA PHE A 123 16.38 12.44 -11.02
C PHE A 123 16.42 11.22 -11.92
N ASN A 124 16.95 11.40 -13.14
CA ASN A 124 17.05 10.34 -14.12
C ASN A 124 17.97 9.25 -13.63
N HIS A 125 17.62 8.02 -13.96
CA HIS A 125 18.41 6.84 -13.71
C HIS A 125 18.55 6.05 -15.00
N PHE A 126 19.60 5.24 -15.03
CA PHE A 126 19.88 4.27 -16.07
C PHE A 126 19.68 2.88 -15.50
N GLY A 127 19.40 1.94 -16.40
CA GLY A 127 19.06 0.61 -15.98
C GLY A 127 18.15 -0.11 -16.96
N TYR A 128 17.75 -1.29 -16.54
CA TYR A 128 16.91 -2.17 -17.33
C TYR A 128 15.91 -2.91 -16.43
N LEU A 129 14.85 -3.38 -17.04
CA LEU A 129 13.91 -4.31 -16.43
C LEU A 129 14.28 -5.73 -16.82
N GLU A 130 14.21 -6.66 -15.89
CA GLU A 130 14.29 -8.08 -16.17
C GLU A 130 13.30 -8.87 -15.32
N LEU A 131 13.01 -10.10 -15.74
CA LEU A 131 12.10 -10.99 -15.05
C LEU A 131 12.93 -12.00 -14.28
N SER A 132 12.73 -12.09 -12.96
CA SER A 132 13.54 -12.92 -12.09
C SER A 132 12.71 -13.94 -11.35
N SER A 133 13.08 -15.21 -11.48
CA SER A 133 12.58 -16.28 -10.62
C SER A 133 13.33 -16.34 -9.29
N ASP A 134 14.49 -15.71 -9.14
CA ASP A 134 15.38 -15.93 -7.98
C ASP A 134 14.95 -15.09 -6.78
N THR A 135 14.26 -14.00 -7.03
CA THR A 135 13.68 -13.13 -6.01
C THR A 135 12.27 -12.83 -6.45
N ALA A 136 11.32 -13.59 -5.94
CA ALA A 136 9.91 -13.41 -6.23
C ALA A 136 9.08 -13.78 -5.00
N VAL A 137 7.89 -13.22 -4.88
CA VAL A 137 6.90 -13.62 -3.88
C VAL A 137 6.30 -14.95 -4.29
N LYS A 138 5.86 -15.04 -5.55
CA LYS A 138 5.45 -16.27 -6.23
C LYS A 138 6.06 -16.28 -7.64
N GLY A 139 6.20 -17.45 -8.25
CA GLY A 139 6.80 -17.66 -9.58
C GLY A 139 7.93 -16.69 -9.95
N ASN A 140 7.62 -15.62 -10.68
CA ASN A 140 8.58 -14.61 -11.14
C ASN A 140 8.21 -13.20 -10.66
N SER A 141 9.19 -12.32 -10.54
CA SER A 141 8.97 -10.90 -10.29
C SER A 141 9.63 -10.01 -11.34
N LEU A 142 9.18 -8.76 -11.42
CA LEU A 142 9.87 -7.73 -12.19
C LEU A 142 11.00 -7.15 -11.35
N ARG A 143 12.24 -7.36 -11.79
CA ARG A 143 13.43 -6.70 -11.25
C ARG A 143 13.75 -5.47 -12.08
N HIS A 144 13.85 -4.33 -11.42
CA HIS A 144 14.33 -3.09 -11.99
C HIS A 144 15.75 -2.83 -11.48
N VAL A 145 16.74 -2.98 -12.37
CA VAL A 145 18.15 -2.81 -12.07
C VAL A 145 18.55 -1.36 -12.35
N ILE A 146 19.19 -0.71 -11.38
CA ILE A 146 19.73 0.64 -11.51
C ILE A 146 21.25 0.56 -11.62
N THR A 147 21.78 1.07 -12.72
CA THR A 147 23.21 0.99 -13.09
C THR A 147 23.92 2.34 -13.08
N GLY A 148 23.16 3.42 -12.92
CA GLY A 148 23.66 4.77 -12.97
C GLY A 148 22.54 5.79 -13.00
N GLY A 149 22.89 7.06 -13.18
CA GLY A 149 21.94 8.16 -13.24
C GLY A 149 22.52 9.48 -12.76
N LYS A 150 21.61 10.34 -12.32
CA LYS A 150 21.87 11.70 -11.88
C LYS A 150 21.37 11.90 -10.46
N ASN A 151 21.84 12.94 -9.79
CA ASN A 151 21.28 13.44 -8.54
C ASN A 151 21.42 14.96 -8.47
N SER A 152 21.06 15.59 -7.35
CA SER A 152 21.19 17.03 -7.18
C SER A 152 22.63 17.53 -7.19
N THR A 153 23.61 16.68 -6.83
CA THR A 153 25.02 17.05 -6.84
C THR A 153 25.54 17.12 -8.27
N THR A 154 25.19 16.14 -9.10
CA THR A 154 25.63 16.10 -10.49
C THR A 154 24.71 16.88 -11.42
N CYS A 155 23.52 17.27 -10.97
CA CYS A 155 22.54 18.04 -11.73
C CYS A 155 21.82 19.11 -10.85
N PRO A 156 22.56 20.11 -10.32
CA PRO A 156 22.03 21.05 -9.33
C PRO A 156 20.92 21.98 -9.85
N ASN A 157 20.96 22.33 -11.15
CA ASN A 157 19.96 23.19 -11.78
C ASN A 157 18.83 22.39 -12.46
N GLY A 158 18.78 21.09 -12.21
CA GLY A 158 17.76 20.19 -12.73
C GLY A 158 17.82 19.88 -14.23
N ASN A 159 18.42 20.75 -15.05
CA ASN A 159 18.81 20.50 -16.44
C ASN A 159 19.99 21.42 -16.80
N GLY A 160 20.80 21.04 -17.79
CA GLY A 160 21.85 21.91 -18.35
C GLY A 160 23.19 21.20 -18.61
N PRO A 161 24.20 21.93 -19.14
CA PRO A 161 25.49 21.36 -19.53
C PRO A 161 26.32 20.84 -18.35
N THR A 162 26.00 21.27 -17.12
CA THR A 162 26.62 20.80 -15.88
C THR A 162 25.94 19.55 -15.30
N CYS A 163 24.85 19.09 -15.93
CA CYS A 163 24.08 17.93 -15.50
C CYS A 163 24.77 16.64 -15.96
N LEU A 164 25.78 16.20 -15.20
CA LEU A 164 26.55 15.00 -15.49
C LEU A 164 25.86 13.77 -14.88
N ALA A 165 25.97 12.63 -15.56
CA ALA A 165 25.51 11.36 -15.02
C ALA A 165 26.70 10.53 -14.52
N ASN A 166 26.44 9.60 -13.60
CA ASN A 166 27.40 8.64 -13.09
C ASN A 166 26.87 7.21 -13.32
N GLY A 167 27.74 6.20 -13.34
CA GLY A 167 27.38 4.82 -13.68
C GLY A 167 27.21 4.58 -15.19
N LEU A 168 26.67 3.42 -15.56
CA LEU A 168 26.52 3.03 -16.97
C LEU A 168 25.15 3.40 -17.53
N PRO A 169 25.09 4.16 -18.65
CA PRO A 169 23.85 4.49 -19.35
C PRO A 169 23.39 3.31 -20.20
N VAL A 170 23.00 2.22 -19.54
CA VAL A 170 22.50 1.02 -20.22
C VAL A 170 20.99 0.96 -20.15
N HIS A 171 20.40 0.34 -21.17
CA HIS A 171 18.95 0.13 -21.30
C HIS A 171 18.58 -1.36 -21.36
N THR A 172 19.57 -2.24 -21.53
CA THR A 172 19.37 -3.69 -21.54
C THR A 172 20.40 -4.41 -20.67
N LYS A 173 20.05 -5.62 -20.24
CA LYS A 173 20.97 -6.53 -19.53
C LYS A 173 22.16 -6.92 -20.39
N GLU A 174 21.95 -7.18 -21.67
CA GLU A 174 23.02 -7.56 -22.60
C GLU A 174 24.05 -6.44 -22.74
N GLU A 175 23.60 -5.19 -22.90
CA GLU A 175 24.47 -4.02 -22.95
C GLU A 175 25.28 -3.88 -21.64
N PHE A 176 24.62 -4.05 -20.49
CA PHE A 176 25.27 -4.04 -19.19
C PHE A 176 26.39 -5.08 -19.10
N LEU A 177 26.10 -6.33 -19.43
CA LEU A 177 27.08 -7.41 -19.38
C LEU A 177 28.22 -7.22 -20.38
N SER A 178 27.92 -6.71 -21.58
CA SER A 178 28.92 -6.38 -22.59
C SER A 178 29.91 -5.34 -22.07
N LEU A 179 29.43 -4.23 -21.50
CA LEU A 179 30.28 -3.18 -20.96
C LEU A 179 31.13 -3.65 -19.78
N VAL A 180 30.55 -4.43 -18.87
CA VAL A 180 31.27 -5.03 -17.73
C VAL A 180 32.36 -5.98 -18.22
N SER A 181 32.05 -6.84 -19.20
CA SER A 181 33.03 -7.77 -19.79
C SER A 181 34.16 -7.06 -20.53
N GLY A 182 33.89 -5.89 -21.10
CA GLY A 182 34.87 -4.99 -21.71
C GLY A 182 35.71 -4.19 -20.72
N GLY A 183 35.53 -4.38 -19.41
CA GLY A 183 36.29 -3.72 -18.35
C GLY A 183 35.71 -2.40 -17.84
N SER A 184 34.49 -2.03 -18.25
CA SER A 184 33.80 -0.87 -17.67
C SER A 184 33.37 -1.18 -16.24
N ASN A 185 33.58 -0.23 -15.33
CA ASN A 185 33.13 -0.37 -13.94
C ASN A 185 31.77 0.34 -13.75
N PRO A 186 30.68 -0.40 -13.48
CA PRO A 186 29.37 0.21 -13.25
C PRO A 186 29.24 0.98 -11.93
N VAL A 187 30.22 0.83 -11.04
CA VAL A 187 30.19 1.33 -9.67
C VAL A 187 31.25 2.40 -9.43
N ASP A 188 31.78 3.04 -10.48
CA ASP A 188 32.88 4.02 -10.35
C ASP A 188 32.47 5.35 -9.66
N GLY A 189 31.29 5.37 -9.02
CA GLY A 189 30.78 6.49 -8.26
C GLY A 189 30.42 6.11 -6.82
N SER A 190 30.91 6.87 -5.85
CA SER A 190 30.41 6.83 -4.47
C SER A 190 29.00 7.46 -4.31
N LEU A 191 28.41 7.92 -5.41
CA LEU A 191 27.17 8.67 -5.44
C LEU A 191 25.96 7.74 -5.52
N VAL A 192 24.95 8.04 -4.71
CA VAL A 192 23.59 7.56 -4.93
C VAL A 192 23.00 8.31 -6.13
N VAL A 193 22.23 7.61 -6.96
CA VAL A 193 21.61 8.17 -8.17
C VAL A 193 20.11 7.97 -8.12
N GLY A 194 19.38 8.76 -8.91
CA GLY A 194 17.92 8.85 -8.98
C GLY A 194 17.14 7.56 -8.69
N THR A 195 15.95 7.71 -8.14
CA THR A 195 15.17 6.55 -7.68
C THR A 195 14.45 5.83 -8.81
N PRO A 196 14.29 4.50 -8.68
CA PRO A 196 13.50 3.72 -9.62
C PRO A 196 12.05 4.23 -9.61
N ASN A 197 11.56 4.59 -10.79
CA ASN A 197 10.18 4.97 -11.04
C ASN A 197 9.59 4.02 -12.07
N VAL A 198 8.64 3.18 -11.66
CA VAL A 198 7.90 2.31 -12.59
C VAL A 198 6.46 2.76 -12.61
N TYR A 199 5.96 3.02 -13.82
CA TYR A 199 4.58 3.37 -14.08
C TYR A 199 3.82 2.13 -14.53
N PHE A 200 2.59 2.01 -14.05
CA PHE A 200 1.60 1.02 -14.46
C PHE A 200 0.38 1.78 -14.98
N VAL A 201 0.05 1.57 -16.25
CA VAL A 201 -0.78 2.48 -17.04
C VAL A 201 -1.60 1.71 -18.06
N ASN A 202 -2.58 2.39 -18.63
CA ASN A 202 -3.12 2.02 -19.94
C ASN A 202 -2.96 3.16 -20.94
N THR A 203 -3.23 2.88 -22.21
CA THR A 203 -3.07 3.84 -23.32
C THR A 203 -4.12 4.94 -23.39
N SER A 204 -5.09 4.97 -22.46
CA SER A 204 -6.06 6.07 -22.44
C SER A 204 -5.37 7.41 -22.15
N SER A 205 -5.86 8.48 -22.78
CA SER A 205 -5.35 9.82 -22.51
C SER A 205 -5.80 10.30 -21.14
N THR A 206 -5.01 11.17 -20.52
CA THR A 206 -5.43 11.83 -19.26
C THR A 206 -6.67 12.72 -19.43
N SER A 207 -6.97 13.15 -20.66
CA SER A 207 -8.17 13.91 -21.00
C SER A 207 -9.42 13.06 -21.21
N SER A 208 -9.27 11.75 -21.43
CA SER A 208 -10.35 10.79 -21.60
C SER A 208 -9.95 9.44 -20.98
N PRO A 209 -9.73 9.40 -19.65
CA PRO A 209 -9.20 8.22 -18.99
C PRO A 209 -10.20 7.06 -19.05
N VAL A 210 -9.67 5.85 -19.21
CA VAL A 210 -10.41 4.60 -19.08
C VAL A 210 -9.88 3.90 -17.83
N PRO A 211 -10.67 3.67 -16.77
CA PRO A 211 -10.19 2.96 -15.58
C PRO A 211 -9.74 1.54 -15.90
N PHE A 212 -8.83 0.98 -15.09
CA PHE A 212 -8.43 -0.41 -15.21
C PHE A 212 -9.63 -1.34 -15.08
N SER A 213 -9.74 -2.30 -15.98
CA SER A 213 -10.80 -3.31 -15.94
C SER A 213 -10.78 -4.12 -14.63
N GLU A 214 -9.57 -4.37 -14.13
CA GLU A 214 -9.27 -5.11 -12.91
C GLU A 214 -9.69 -4.34 -11.65
N ALA A 215 -9.79 -3.02 -11.71
CA ALA A 215 -10.16 -2.18 -10.57
C ALA A 215 -11.68 -2.17 -10.30
N LYS A 216 -12.49 -2.75 -11.18
CA LYS A 216 -13.95 -2.76 -11.05
C LYS A 216 -14.37 -3.52 -9.79
N GLY A 217 -15.10 -2.85 -8.90
CA GLY A 217 -15.56 -3.41 -7.62
C GLY A 217 -14.45 -3.51 -6.56
N ALA A 218 -13.23 -3.07 -6.84
CA ALA A 218 -12.14 -3.11 -5.89
C ALA A 218 -12.27 -1.97 -4.86
N ASN A 219 -11.82 -2.23 -3.64
CA ASN A 219 -11.73 -1.21 -2.59
C ASN A 219 -10.29 -0.96 -2.10
N ARG A 220 -9.32 -1.63 -2.72
CA ARG A 220 -7.89 -1.40 -2.54
C ARG A 220 -7.09 -1.90 -3.75
N LEU A 221 -5.86 -1.41 -3.85
CA LEU A 221 -4.78 -2.00 -4.63
C LEU A 221 -3.73 -2.58 -3.66
N SER A 222 -3.31 -3.80 -3.91
CA SER A 222 -2.31 -4.56 -3.17
C SER A 222 -1.12 -4.83 -4.08
N LEU A 223 0.09 -4.75 -3.56
CA LEU A 223 1.29 -5.14 -4.29
C LEU A 223 2.44 -5.50 -3.35
N TYR A 224 3.37 -6.29 -3.86
CA TYR A 224 4.64 -6.54 -3.22
C TYR A 224 5.76 -5.72 -3.87
N PHE A 225 6.61 -5.15 -3.01
CA PHE A 225 7.76 -4.36 -3.41
C PHE A 225 8.97 -4.78 -2.55
N ARG A 226 10.15 -4.90 -3.16
CA ARG A 226 11.39 -5.16 -2.42
C ARG A 226 12.43 -4.12 -2.79
N ALA A 227 12.97 -3.46 -1.78
CA ALA A 227 14.09 -2.54 -1.92
C ALA A 227 15.37 -3.12 -1.27
N PRO A 228 16.57 -2.70 -1.71
CA PRO A 228 17.84 -2.96 -1.05
C PRO A 228 17.83 -2.53 0.42
N ALA A 229 18.62 -3.20 1.26
CA ALA A 229 18.73 -2.91 2.69
C ALA A 229 19.21 -1.47 3.01
N ASP A 230 19.86 -0.80 2.07
CA ASP A 230 20.25 0.61 2.18
C ASP A 230 19.07 1.59 2.21
N LEU A 231 17.88 1.16 1.82
CA LEU A 231 16.67 1.96 2.00
C LEU A 231 16.35 2.05 3.50
N GLN A 232 16.49 3.26 4.05
CA GLN A 232 16.33 3.50 5.48
C GLN A 232 15.26 4.59 5.71
N SER A 233 14.34 4.35 6.67
CA SER A 233 13.27 5.29 7.06
C SER A 233 13.76 6.45 7.95
N GLY A 234 15.05 6.79 7.85
CA GLY A 234 15.66 7.94 8.48
C GLY A 234 16.36 7.71 9.81
N THR A 235 17.11 8.71 10.23
CA THR A 235 17.79 8.78 11.54
C THR A 235 17.16 9.81 12.48
N GLY A 236 16.16 10.57 12.02
CA GLY A 236 15.46 11.60 12.82
C GLY A 236 14.46 11.01 13.80
N SER A 237 13.84 11.85 14.65
CA SER A 237 12.90 11.43 15.70
C SER A 237 11.52 10.95 15.23
N TYR A 238 11.39 10.69 13.92
CA TYR A 238 10.18 10.24 13.25
C TYR A 238 10.57 9.42 12.00
N PRO A 239 9.74 8.47 11.55
CA PRO A 239 10.01 7.76 10.32
C PRO A 239 9.79 8.69 9.12
N TYR A 240 10.74 8.74 8.19
CA TYR A 240 10.55 9.36 6.89
C TYR A 240 9.81 8.40 5.97
N SER A 241 8.94 8.93 5.10
CA SER A 241 8.39 8.14 4.02
C SER A 241 9.52 7.68 3.11
N THR A 242 9.52 6.39 2.77
CA THR A 242 10.53 5.76 1.93
C THR A 242 9.97 5.37 0.59
N VAL A 243 8.71 4.95 0.53
CA VAL A 243 8.01 4.59 -0.70
C VAL A 243 6.78 5.48 -0.87
N ASP A 244 6.50 5.83 -2.12
CA ASP A 244 5.33 6.59 -2.52
C ASP A 244 4.70 5.92 -3.73
N ILE A 245 3.40 5.72 -3.65
CA ILE A 245 2.58 5.27 -4.77
C ILE A 245 1.72 6.45 -5.17
N GLY A 246 1.78 6.80 -6.46
CA GLY A 246 1.08 7.93 -7.05
C GLY A 246 -0.10 7.54 -7.95
N PRO A 247 -1.27 7.18 -7.40
CA PRO A 247 -2.49 6.94 -8.16
C PRO A 247 -2.96 8.13 -9.00
N TYR A 248 -3.43 7.85 -10.21
CA TYR A 248 -4.23 8.76 -11.02
C TYR A 248 -5.62 8.17 -11.15
N SER A 249 -6.60 8.91 -10.66
CA SER A 249 -8.00 8.47 -10.67
C SER A 249 -8.90 9.61 -11.12
N TYR A 250 -10.01 9.25 -11.76
CA TYR A 250 -11.06 10.19 -12.14
C TYR A 250 -12.26 9.99 -11.23
N VAL A 251 -12.33 10.71 -10.12
CA VAL A 251 -13.54 10.72 -9.30
C VAL A 251 -14.57 11.64 -9.98
N PRO A 252 -15.76 11.13 -10.37
CA PRO A 252 -16.77 11.94 -11.06
C PRO A 252 -17.18 13.17 -10.26
N LYS A 253 -17.44 14.26 -10.97
CA LYS A 253 -17.79 15.61 -10.46
C LYS A 253 -18.94 15.66 -9.46
N ASN A 254 -19.79 14.62 -9.44
CA ASN A 254 -21.03 14.58 -8.65
C ASN A 254 -20.95 13.63 -7.45
N LEU A 255 -19.78 13.06 -7.13
CA LEU A 255 -19.62 12.31 -5.89
C LEU A 255 -19.65 13.31 -4.72
N VAL A 256 -20.75 13.31 -3.98
CA VAL A 256 -20.86 14.07 -2.74
C VAL A 256 -19.95 13.39 -1.72
N ILE A 257 -18.70 13.86 -1.60
CA ILE A 257 -17.96 13.63 -0.36
C ILE A 257 -18.75 14.38 0.72
N ALA A 258 -19.12 13.68 1.79
CA ALA A 258 -20.20 14.01 2.72
C ALA A 258 -20.09 15.36 3.50
N ASP A 259 -19.23 16.29 3.08
CA ASP A 259 -18.95 17.56 3.76
C ASP A 259 -18.54 18.69 2.79
N ASN A 260 -19.42 18.99 1.83
CA ASN A 260 -19.72 20.34 1.31
C ASN A 260 -19.17 20.76 -0.07
N THR A 261 -20.13 21.10 -0.94
CA THR A 261 -20.22 22.28 -1.84
C THR A 261 -19.30 22.53 -3.04
N GLU A 262 -18.18 21.84 -3.24
CA GLU A 262 -17.35 22.10 -4.44
C GLU A 262 -17.52 21.04 -5.54
N THR A 263 -18.35 21.39 -6.52
CA THR A 263 -18.56 20.66 -7.78
C THR A 263 -17.36 20.68 -8.74
N THR A 264 -16.13 20.89 -8.29
CA THR A 264 -14.95 20.85 -9.16
C THR A 264 -14.35 19.46 -9.16
N LEU A 265 -14.01 18.96 -10.35
CA LEU A 265 -13.49 17.61 -10.61
C LEU A 265 -12.49 17.18 -9.52
N LEU A 266 -12.83 16.15 -8.74
CA LEU A 266 -11.92 15.53 -7.76
C LEU A 266 -10.90 14.61 -8.44
N GLY A 267 -11.02 14.35 -9.74
CA GLY A 267 -10.01 13.61 -10.50
C GLY A 267 -8.64 14.27 -10.39
N GLY A 268 -7.60 13.47 -10.13
CA GLY A 268 -6.29 14.03 -9.81
C GLY A 268 -5.19 12.99 -9.67
N HIS A 269 -4.02 13.50 -9.30
CA HIS A 269 -2.84 12.72 -8.96
C HIS A 269 -2.70 12.70 -7.44
N TRP A 270 -2.87 11.53 -6.85
CA TRP A 270 -2.92 11.29 -5.42
C TRP A 270 -1.62 10.65 -4.94
N TYR A 271 -1.37 10.72 -3.64
CA TYR A 271 -0.17 10.15 -3.05
C TYR A 271 -0.50 9.26 -1.85
N HIS A 272 0.10 8.07 -1.86
CA HIS A 272 0.12 7.13 -0.75
C HIS A 272 1.55 6.96 -0.24
N TYR A 273 1.79 7.40 0.98
CA TYR A 273 3.11 7.35 1.62
C TYR A 273 3.24 6.12 2.51
N TYR A 274 4.38 5.44 2.38
CA TYR A 274 4.74 4.29 3.18
C TYR A 274 6.04 4.53 3.95
N TYR A 275 6.13 3.92 5.12
CA TYR A 275 7.22 4.07 6.08
C TYR A 275 7.78 2.68 6.32
N THR A 276 8.78 2.31 5.55
CA THR A 276 9.41 0.99 5.64
C THR A 276 10.91 1.12 5.44
N GLN A 277 11.67 0.17 5.96
CA GLN A 277 13.05 -0.01 5.53
C GLN A 277 13.11 -0.96 4.33
N GLY A 278 14.29 -1.13 3.73
CA GLY A 278 14.52 -2.19 2.74
C GLY A 278 15.08 -3.47 3.36
N GLY A 279 15.44 -4.42 2.50
CA GLY A 279 16.06 -5.69 2.90
C GLY A 279 15.10 -6.89 2.88
N GLY A 280 13.79 -6.65 2.93
CA GLY A 280 12.75 -7.66 2.80
C GLY A 280 11.70 -7.32 1.74
N TRP A 281 10.86 -8.29 1.40
CA TRP A 281 9.63 -8.03 0.66
C TRP A 281 8.65 -7.27 1.54
N MET A 282 8.09 -6.19 1.01
CA MET A 282 7.06 -5.36 1.61
C MET A 282 5.75 -5.60 0.88
N HIS A 283 4.68 -5.96 1.61
CA HIS A 283 3.33 -5.91 1.10
C HIS A 283 2.72 -4.55 1.42
N LEU A 284 2.29 -3.82 0.39
CA LEU A 284 1.73 -2.48 0.48
C LEU A 284 0.24 -2.52 0.10
N ILE A 285 -0.60 -1.84 0.88
CA ILE A 285 -2.01 -1.62 0.56
C ILE A 285 -2.22 -0.15 0.25
N VAL A 286 -2.68 0.14 -0.96
CA VAL A 286 -3.25 1.42 -1.38
C VAL A 286 -4.75 1.32 -1.14
N ASP A 287 -5.31 2.14 -0.28
CA ASP A 287 -6.73 2.14 0.08
C ASP A 287 -7.44 3.40 -0.40
N ASN A 288 -8.73 3.54 -0.08
CA ASN A 288 -9.52 4.71 -0.45
C ASN A 288 -9.20 5.97 0.37
N HIS A 289 -8.02 6.08 0.99
CA HIS A 289 -7.67 7.21 1.86
C HIS A 289 -6.26 7.74 1.52
N PRO A 290 -6.09 8.46 0.41
CA PRO A 290 -4.82 9.08 0.04
C PRO A 290 -4.42 10.21 1.01
N GLN A 291 -3.12 10.39 1.20
CA GLN A 291 -2.60 11.45 2.08
C GLN A 291 -2.59 12.81 1.39
N HIS A 292 -2.39 12.86 0.07
CA HIS A 292 -2.28 14.12 -0.65
C HIS A 292 -2.84 14.03 -2.08
N ASN A 293 -3.22 15.17 -2.66
CA ASN A 293 -3.59 15.32 -4.07
C ASN A 293 -2.88 16.55 -4.63
N ASN A 294 -2.13 16.38 -5.72
CA ASN A 294 -1.36 17.44 -6.37
C ASN A 294 -2.23 18.55 -6.98
N GLY A 295 -3.46 18.22 -7.41
CA GLY A 295 -4.37 19.12 -8.10
C GLY A 295 -5.28 19.93 -7.17
N MET A 296 -5.29 19.59 -5.88
CA MET A 296 -6.11 20.24 -4.87
C MET A 296 -5.29 21.31 -4.16
N GLY A 297 -5.67 22.58 -4.33
CA GLY A 297 -5.09 23.70 -3.57
C GLY A 297 -5.36 23.56 -2.06
N ASN A 298 -4.91 24.54 -1.26
CA ASN A 298 -5.07 24.55 0.20
C ASN A 298 -6.57 24.45 0.61
N PHE A 299 -7.10 23.24 0.79
CA PHE A 299 -8.40 23.04 1.42
C PHE A 299 -8.33 23.62 2.84
N THR A 300 -9.21 24.58 3.13
CA THR A 300 -9.24 25.31 4.41
C THR A 300 -9.99 24.57 5.51
N HIS A 301 -10.64 23.44 5.21
CA HIS A 301 -11.46 22.71 6.16
C HIS A 301 -11.11 21.20 6.14
N LEU A 302 -10.54 20.74 7.27
CA LEU A 302 -10.29 19.35 7.68
C LEU A 302 -9.05 18.69 7.04
N PRO A 303 -8.29 17.92 7.85
CA PRO A 303 -6.87 18.17 8.11
C PRO A 303 -6.11 18.43 6.80
N LYS A 304 -5.51 19.62 6.71
CA LYS A 304 -4.87 20.25 5.52
C LYS A 304 -3.95 19.37 4.65
N LYS A 305 -3.66 18.13 5.08
CA LYS A 305 -2.70 17.19 4.50
C LYS A 305 -3.07 15.69 4.64
N SER A 306 -4.34 15.35 4.92
CA SER A 306 -4.87 13.99 4.73
C SER A 306 -6.31 14.10 4.26
N ILE A 307 -6.60 13.58 3.08
CA ILE A 307 -7.95 13.57 2.54
C ILE A 307 -8.72 12.46 3.25
N ARG A 308 -9.99 12.67 3.63
CA ARG A 308 -10.85 11.61 4.18
C ARG A 308 -10.93 10.40 3.25
N ASN A 309 -11.48 9.30 3.74
CA ASN A 309 -11.87 8.21 2.84
C ASN A 309 -12.75 8.75 1.68
N ILE A 310 -12.27 8.59 0.46
CA ILE A 310 -12.91 9.10 -0.77
C ILE A 310 -13.85 8.09 -1.42
N GLY A 311 -14.04 6.93 -0.78
CA GLY A 311 -15.01 5.91 -1.17
C GLY A 311 -14.52 5.00 -2.31
N ALA A 312 -15.29 3.94 -2.58
CA ALA A 312 -14.92 2.88 -3.52
C ALA A 312 -14.68 3.39 -4.96
N THR A 313 -15.38 4.43 -5.37
CA THR A 313 -15.23 5.05 -6.70
C THR A 313 -13.80 5.51 -6.98
N TYR A 314 -13.01 5.79 -5.95
CA TYR A 314 -11.60 6.12 -6.12
C TYR A 314 -10.79 4.98 -6.75
N MET A 315 -10.92 3.76 -6.22
CA MET A 315 -10.22 2.60 -6.78
C MET A 315 -10.78 2.23 -8.14
N GLU A 316 -12.11 2.20 -8.28
CA GLU A 316 -12.79 1.88 -9.54
C GLU A 316 -12.49 2.85 -10.68
N SER A 317 -11.98 4.04 -10.37
CA SER A 317 -11.59 5.06 -11.36
C SER A 317 -10.09 5.17 -11.60
N LEU A 318 -9.28 4.30 -10.99
CA LEU A 318 -7.85 4.24 -11.22
C LEU A 318 -7.55 3.83 -12.67
N PHE A 319 -6.74 4.61 -13.39
CA PHE A 319 -6.33 4.31 -14.77
C PHE A 319 -4.80 4.35 -14.96
N ARG A 320 -4.09 4.79 -13.93
CA ARG A 320 -2.63 4.87 -13.89
C ARG A 320 -2.17 4.95 -12.44
N PHE A 321 -0.99 4.41 -12.15
CA PHE A 321 -0.25 4.72 -10.94
C PHE A 321 1.24 4.55 -11.21
N TYR A 322 2.07 5.07 -10.32
CA TYR A 322 3.49 4.72 -10.28
C TYR A 322 3.88 4.33 -8.87
N LEU A 323 5.02 3.64 -8.75
CA LEU A 323 5.73 3.49 -7.49
C LEU A 323 7.10 4.16 -7.59
N THR A 324 7.45 4.93 -6.56
CA THR A 324 8.75 5.56 -6.41
C THR A 324 9.30 5.39 -4.99
N VAL A 325 10.61 5.54 -4.87
CA VAL A 325 11.28 5.69 -3.58
C VAL A 325 11.50 7.19 -3.31
N LYS A 326 11.12 7.68 -2.14
CA LYS A 326 11.12 9.12 -1.78
C LYS A 326 12.49 9.74 -1.57
N ARG A 327 13.56 8.96 -1.50
CA ARG A 327 14.91 9.52 -1.60
C ARG A 327 15.22 9.83 -3.05
N TYR A 328 14.49 10.76 -3.69
CA TYR A 328 14.52 11.07 -5.12
C TYR A 328 15.92 11.16 -5.77
N GLN A 329 16.95 11.49 -4.97
CA GLN A 329 18.36 11.56 -5.36
C GLN A 329 19.09 10.20 -5.38
N GLY A 330 18.43 9.13 -4.93
CA GLY A 330 18.98 7.80 -4.68
C GLY A 330 19.03 7.42 -3.20
N PHE A 331 18.95 6.12 -2.94
CA PHE A 331 19.04 5.55 -1.59
C PHE A 331 20.13 4.48 -1.44
N ALA A 332 20.56 3.89 -2.56
CA ALA A 332 21.63 2.91 -2.64
C ALA A 332 22.63 3.35 -3.72
N LYS A 333 23.86 2.84 -3.62
CA LYS A 333 24.87 3.03 -4.67
C LYS A 333 24.61 2.02 -5.79
N PRO A 334 24.65 2.42 -7.08
CA PRO A 334 24.65 1.48 -8.18
C PRO A 334 25.82 0.50 -8.09
N GLU A 335 25.70 -0.74 -8.53
CA GLU A 335 24.47 -1.37 -9.00
C GLU A 335 23.55 -1.75 -7.83
N PHE A 336 22.25 -1.46 -7.96
CA PHE A 336 21.24 -1.99 -7.05
C PHE A 336 19.98 -2.37 -7.81
N SER A 337 19.05 -3.08 -7.16
CA SER A 337 17.80 -3.47 -7.80
C SER A 337 16.63 -3.34 -6.85
N VAL A 338 15.48 -2.96 -7.39
CA VAL A 338 14.19 -3.08 -6.71
C VAL A 338 13.32 -4.10 -7.45
N TYR A 339 12.38 -4.70 -6.74
CA TYR A 339 11.53 -5.75 -7.29
C TYR A 339 10.05 -5.43 -7.06
N TYR A 340 9.21 -5.88 -7.98
CA TYR A 340 7.76 -5.70 -7.98
C TYR A 340 7.09 -7.04 -8.25
N ASP A 341 6.04 -7.36 -7.50
CA ASP A 341 5.33 -8.62 -7.63
C ASP A 341 3.87 -8.52 -7.16
N GLU A 342 3.03 -9.47 -7.57
CA GLU A 342 1.65 -9.68 -7.11
C GLU A 342 0.82 -8.37 -7.04
N ILE A 343 0.72 -7.65 -8.16
CA ILE A 343 -0.05 -6.41 -8.26
C ILE A 343 -1.52 -6.75 -8.50
N GLU A 344 -2.33 -6.48 -7.48
CA GLU A 344 -3.70 -6.97 -7.35
C GLU A 344 -4.68 -5.86 -7.00
N PHE A 345 -5.77 -5.77 -7.72
CA PHE A 345 -6.97 -5.09 -7.24
C PHE A 345 -7.78 -6.05 -6.39
N GLN A 346 -8.12 -5.64 -5.18
CA GLN A 346 -8.84 -6.49 -4.23
C GLN A 346 -10.12 -5.82 -3.77
N ASN A 347 -11.17 -6.62 -3.56
CA ASN A 347 -12.32 -6.22 -2.77
C ASN A 347 -12.34 -7.01 -1.47
N ASP A 348 -12.20 -6.29 -0.37
CA ASP A 348 -12.38 -6.86 0.95
C ASP A 348 -13.76 -6.49 1.51
N PRO A 349 -14.66 -7.47 1.70
CA PRO A 349 -16.01 -7.20 2.16
C PRO A 349 -16.09 -6.81 3.66
N GLU A 350 -15.03 -7.02 4.44
CA GLU A 350 -15.01 -6.68 5.86
C GLU A 350 -14.99 -5.15 6.05
N PRO A 351 -15.92 -4.58 6.85
CA PRO A 351 -15.84 -3.18 7.24
C PRO A 351 -14.52 -2.91 7.95
N GLN A 352 -13.81 -1.86 7.52
CA GLN A 352 -12.50 -1.54 8.06
C GLN A 352 -12.39 -0.10 8.49
N ASN A 353 -11.43 0.13 9.39
CA ASN A 353 -11.02 1.47 9.78
C ASN A 353 -10.24 2.14 8.62
N ASN A 354 -10.98 2.58 7.62
CA ASN A 354 -10.49 3.35 6.49
C ASN A 354 -10.45 4.85 6.77
N GLU A 355 -10.71 5.27 8.01
CA GLU A 355 -10.78 6.68 8.38
C GLU A 355 -9.57 7.10 9.21
N THR A 356 -9.23 6.42 10.31
CA THR A 356 -8.11 6.83 11.16
C THR A 356 -6.80 6.12 10.84
N ILE A 357 -6.84 5.05 10.03
CA ILE A 357 -5.68 4.26 9.60
C ILE A 357 -5.69 4.11 8.07
N ASN A 358 -4.60 4.53 7.42
CA ASN A 358 -4.51 4.47 5.96
C ASN A 358 -3.12 4.08 5.45
N SER A 359 -3.08 3.62 4.20
CA SER A 359 -1.89 3.10 3.50
C SER A 359 -1.05 2.10 4.32
N PRO A 360 -1.64 1.01 4.87
CA PRO A 360 -0.87 0.08 5.69
C PRO A 360 0.11 -0.74 4.84
N SER A 361 1.22 -1.12 5.47
CA SER A 361 2.25 -1.97 4.89
C SER A 361 2.82 -2.92 5.93
N VAL A 362 3.27 -4.09 5.48
CA VAL A 362 4.10 -5.00 6.28
C VAL A 362 5.30 -5.49 5.50
N MET A 363 6.46 -5.47 6.14
CA MET A 363 7.68 -6.10 5.64
C MET A 363 8.08 -7.25 6.54
N TYR A 364 8.66 -8.30 5.99
CA TYR A 364 9.33 -9.34 6.77
C TYR A 364 10.84 -9.34 6.51
N LEU A 365 11.62 -9.32 7.59
CA LEU A 365 13.07 -9.43 7.59
C LEU A 365 13.44 -10.85 8.05
N PRO A 366 13.71 -11.79 7.12
CA PRO A 366 13.85 -13.21 7.46
C PRO A 366 15.04 -13.51 8.37
N ASN A 367 16.15 -12.77 8.22
CA ASN A 367 17.36 -12.96 9.03
C ASN A 367 17.11 -12.67 10.52
N ASP A 368 16.25 -11.69 10.82
CA ASP A 368 15.93 -11.27 12.19
C ASP A 368 14.63 -11.88 12.70
N ARG A 369 13.84 -12.51 11.81
CA ARG A 369 12.44 -12.93 12.04
C ARG A 369 11.58 -11.79 12.59
N VAL A 370 11.77 -10.61 12.03
CA VAL A 370 11.08 -9.38 12.43
C VAL A 370 10.13 -8.96 11.33
N PHE A 371 8.94 -8.53 11.72
CA PHE A 371 8.02 -7.80 10.85
C PHE A 371 8.16 -6.31 11.10
N GLU A 372 8.06 -5.50 10.07
CA GLU A 372 7.89 -4.05 10.19
C GLU A 372 6.49 -3.69 9.71
N ILE A 373 5.75 -2.94 10.52
CA ILE A 373 4.39 -2.49 10.17
C ILE A 373 4.40 -0.98 10.09
N GLY A 374 4.02 -0.47 8.92
CA GLY A 374 3.93 0.96 8.62
C GLY A 374 2.53 1.36 8.17
N PHE A 375 2.10 2.58 8.48
CA PHE A 375 0.82 3.17 8.05
C PHE A 375 0.81 4.69 8.32
N ASN A 376 -0.24 5.42 7.94
CA ASN A 376 -0.45 6.81 8.38
C ASN A 376 -1.74 6.95 9.20
N GLY A 377 -1.77 8.00 10.03
CA GLY A 377 -3.00 8.46 10.69
C GLY A 377 -3.68 9.58 9.91
N LYS A 378 -4.98 9.80 10.12
CA LYS A 378 -5.76 10.88 9.48
C LYS A 378 -5.25 12.29 9.78
N TYR A 379 -4.89 12.59 11.02
CA TYR A 379 -4.53 13.96 11.42
C TYR A 379 -3.04 14.23 11.30
N VAL A 380 -2.47 13.80 10.17
CA VAL A 380 -1.11 14.09 9.72
C VAL A 380 -0.70 15.54 10.04
N ASP A 381 0.51 15.71 10.55
CA ASP A 381 1.16 17.01 10.79
C ASP A 381 0.45 17.93 11.82
N TRP A 382 -0.52 17.41 12.58
CA TRP A 382 -1.17 18.19 13.63
C TRP A 382 -0.51 18.02 14.99
N GLN A 383 -0.39 19.13 15.71
CA GLN A 383 0.33 19.14 16.99
C GLN A 383 -0.42 18.44 18.15
N TYR A 384 -1.65 18.00 17.91
CA TYR A 384 -2.49 17.33 18.91
C TYR A 384 -2.86 15.90 18.51
N ASP A 385 -2.33 15.37 17.39
CA ASP A 385 -2.60 14.00 16.91
C ASP A 385 -1.81 12.96 17.71
N TYR A 386 -2.12 12.88 19.00
CA TYR A 386 -1.72 11.75 19.81
C TYR A 386 -2.62 10.57 19.48
N ALA A 387 -2.01 9.40 19.28
CA ALA A 387 -2.76 8.20 18.96
C ALA A 387 -2.09 6.96 19.54
N SER A 388 -2.90 5.98 19.90
CA SER A 388 -2.45 4.66 20.34
C SER A 388 -3.06 3.59 19.44
N TYR A 389 -2.27 2.58 19.14
CA TYR A 389 -2.70 1.48 18.28
C TYR A 389 -2.36 0.15 18.94
N GLU A 390 -3.18 -0.85 18.66
CA GLU A 390 -2.92 -2.25 18.97
C GLU A 390 -2.76 -3.04 17.67
N ILE A 391 -1.71 -3.85 17.60
CA ILE A 391 -1.47 -4.74 16.46
C ILE A 391 -1.58 -6.19 16.93
N ARG A 392 -2.33 -6.99 16.16
CA ARG A 392 -2.46 -8.42 16.35
C ARG A 392 -2.16 -9.18 15.08
N TYR A 393 -1.85 -10.46 15.23
CA TYR A 393 -1.61 -11.39 14.13
C TYR A 393 -2.35 -12.71 14.33
N ALA A 394 -2.50 -13.45 13.23
CA ALA A 394 -3.01 -14.81 13.19
C ALA A 394 -2.48 -15.53 11.94
N PHE A 395 -2.68 -16.84 11.88
CA PHE A 395 -2.39 -17.65 10.68
C PHE A 395 -3.66 -17.98 9.88
N GLU A 396 -4.80 -17.39 10.29
CA GLU A 396 -6.07 -17.38 9.58
C GLU A 396 -6.54 -15.92 9.47
N PRO A 397 -7.40 -15.57 8.48
CA PRO A 397 -7.87 -14.20 8.32
C PRO A 397 -8.52 -13.62 9.59
N ILE A 398 -8.08 -12.42 9.97
CA ILE A 398 -8.66 -11.68 11.11
C ILE A 398 -9.88 -10.89 10.61
N THR A 399 -10.97 -10.87 11.36
CA THR A 399 -12.20 -10.09 11.13
C THR A 399 -12.51 -9.27 12.38
N ASN A 400 -13.44 -8.31 12.30
CA ASN A 400 -13.89 -7.60 13.49
C ASN A 400 -14.48 -8.55 14.54
N ALA A 401 -15.16 -9.62 14.09
CA ALA A 401 -15.76 -10.61 14.96
C ALA A 401 -14.74 -11.50 15.69
N ASN A 402 -13.61 -11.83 15.04
CA ASN A 402 -12.61 -12.72 15.63
C ASN A 402 -11.36 -11.99 16.16
N TRP A 403 -11.28 -10.65 16.05
CA TRP A 403 -10.16 -9.83 16.51
C TRP A 403 -9.67 -10.18 17.92
N ALA A 404 -10.61 -10.42 18.84
CA ALA A 404 -10.29 -10.73 20.23
C ALA A 404 -9.50 -12.04 20.41
N PHE A 405 -9.58 -12.97 19.44
CA PHE A 405 -8.85 -14.24 19.44
C PHE A 405 -7.50 -14.17 18.72
N ALA A 406 -7.21 -13.08 17.99
CA ALA A 406 -5.90 -12.88 17.39
C ALA A 406 -4.84 -12.58 18.47
N THR A 407 -3.61 -13.00 18.22
CA THR A 407 -2.50 -12.88 19.17
C THR A 407 -1.86 -11.48 19.05
N PRO A 408 -1.65 -10.75 20.15
CA PRO A 408 -0.89 -9.50 20.09
C PRO A 408 0.55 -9.73 19.61
N VAL A 409 1.05 -8.82 18.78
CA VAL A 409 2.48 -8.86 18.41
C VAL A 409 3.34 -8.37 19.59
N HIS A 410 4.60 -8.80 19.62
CA HIS A 410 5.62 -8.20 20.49
C HIS A 410 6.21 -6.98 19.78
N ILE A 411 5.87 -5.77 20.25
CA ILE A 411 6.47 -4.51 19.78
C ILE A 411 7.90 -4.43 20.31
N LEU A 412 8.86 -4.27 19.41
CA LEU A 412 10.26 -4.05 19.75
C LEU A 412 10.54 -2.57 20.05
N PRO A 413 11.46 -2.27 20.98
CA PRO A 413 11.80 -0.89 21.29
C PRO A 413 12.50 -0.20 20.13
N GLU A 414 12.14 1.07 19.89
CA GLU A 414 12.83 1.96 18.95
C GLU A 414 13.02 3.32 19.64
N SER A 415 14.24 3.55 20.14
CA SER A 415 14.57 4.74 20.94
C SER A 415 14.44 6.01 20.11
N ARG A 416 14.77 5.95 18.82
CA ARG A 416 14.65 7.08 17.89
C ARG A 416 13.22 7.62 17.83
N LEU A 417 12.24 6.73 17.90
CA LEU A 417 10.82 7.05 17.77
C LEU A 417 10.09 7.10 19.12
N SER A 418 10.82 6.95 20.22
CA SER A 418 10.25 6.82 21.56
C SER A 418 9.21 5.67 21.67
N VAL A 419 9.41 4.59 20.90
CA VAL A 419 8.59 3.39 20.99
C VAL A 419 9.16 2.49 22.07
N ALA A 420 8.35 2.24 23.10
CA ALA A 420 8.67 1.30 24.16
C ALA A 420 8.34 -0.13 23.73
N GLU A 421 9.04 -1.09 24.32
CA GLU A 421 8.69 -2.50 24.20
C GLU A 421 7.29 -2.78 24.76
N SER A 422 6.54 -3.67 24.09
CA SER A 422 5.19 -4.05 24.51
C SER A 422 4.84 -5.46 24.05
N LEU A 423 4.44 -6.32 24.99
CA LEU A 423 3.97 -7.70 24.72
C LEU A 423 2.48 -7.77 24.38
N VAL A 424 1.75 -6.66 24.53
CA VAL A 424 0.30 -6.59 24.32
C VAL A 424 -0.05 -5.94 22.99
N GLY A 425 0.89 -5.86 22.05
CA GLY A 425 0.68 -5.24 20.73
C GLY A 425 0.43 -3.74 20.74
N LYS A 426 0.33 -3.09 21.91
CA LYS A 426 0.09 -1.66 22.06
C LYS A 426 1.36 -0.85 21.78
N PHE A 427 1.25 0.19 20.95
CA PHE A 427 2.24 1.25 20.89
C PHE A 427 1.59 2.64 20.82
N VAL A 428 2.30 3.66 21.30
CA VAL A 428 1.81 5.03 21.41
C VAL A 428 2.63 5.95 20.52
N HIS A 429 1.96 6.74 19.69
CA HIS A 429 2.57 7.83 18.95
C HIS A 429 2.52 9.11 19.79
N LYS A 430 3.67 9.48 20.37
CA LYS A 430 3.78 10.66 21.26
C LYS A 430 4.28 11.92 20.55
N THR A 431 4.80 11.78 19.34
CA THR A 431 5.41 12.89 18.61
C THR A 431 4.36 13.65 17.82
N THR A 432 4.37 14.96 17.94
CA THR A 432 3.42 15.84 17.29
C THR A 432 3.94 16.26 15.91
N GLY A 433 3.06 16.37 14.91
CA GLY A 433 3.45 17.00 13.64
C GLY A 433 4.06 16.09 12.57
N TYR A 434 3.85 14.77 12.62
CA TYR A 434 4.37 13.84 11.60
C TYR A 434 3.32 12.86 11.06
N VAL A 435 3.52 12.48 9.80
CA VAL A 435 2.59 11.70 8.98
C VAL A 435 2.56 10.20 9.33
N GLY A 436 3.74 9.59 9.47
CA GLY A 436 3.89 8.13 9.48
C GLY A 436 3.88 7.48 10.85
N ARG A 437 3.34 6.27 10.91
CA ARG A 437 3.45 5.31 12.02
C ARG A 437 4.28 4.13 11.53
N TRP A 438 5.23 3.69 12.33
CA TRP A 438 6.09 2.56 12.03
C TRP A 438 6.55 1.88 13.31
N VAL A 439 6.54 0.56 13.34
CA VAL A 439 7.04 -0.27 14.44
C VAL A 439 7.67 -1.55 13.92
N ARG A 440 8.70 -2.03 14.63
CA ARG A 440 9.24 -3.38 14.46
C ARG A 440 8.56 -4.32 15.43
N THR A 441 8.22 -5.52 14.98
CA THR A 441 7.46 -6.48 15.77
C THR A 441 7.98 -7.90 15.59
N LYS A 442 7.82 -8.72 16.60
CA LYS A 442 7.95 -10.18 16.51
C LYS A 442 6.61 -10.85 16.76
N LEU A 443 6.44 -12.03 16.20
CA LEU A 443 5.39 -12.95 16.65
C LEU A 443 5.80 -13.56 17.99
N ALA A 444 4.86 -14.15 18.73
CA ALA A 444 5.18 -14.92 19.92
C ALA A 444 6.20 -16.01 19.61
N ASP A 445 7.06 -16.35 20.58
CA ASP A 445 8.18 -17.27 20.36
C ASP A 445 7.72 -18.65 19.87
N GLU A 446 6.60 -19.14 20.40
CA GLU A 446 5.95 -20.39 19.97
C GLU A 446 5.45 -20.36 18.52
N ASP A 447 5.14 -19.17 17.98
CA ASP A 447 4.60 -18.99 16.64
C ASP A 447 5.67 -18.68 15.59
N GLN A 448 6.88 -18.30 15.98
CA GLN A 448 7.95 -18.00 15.02
C GLN A 448 8.26 -19.17 14.08
N ALA A 449 8.15 -20.41 14.57
CA ALA A 449 8.36 -21.61 13.75
C ALA A 449 7.27 -21.84 12.69
N ARG A 450 6.12 -21.16 12.80
CA ARG A 450 4.99 -21.25 11.85
C ARG A 450 5.13 -20.28 10.68
N VAL A 451 6.05 -19.30 10.77
CA VAL A 451 6.42 -18.41 9.66
C VAL A 451 7.28 -19.19 8.68
N GLN A 452 6.61 -19.92 7.80
CA GLN A 452 7.22 -20.84 6.83
C GLN A 452 6.88 -20.37 5.43
N CYS A 453 7.74 -20.69 4.46
CA CYS A 453 7.44 -20.43 3.06
C CYS A 453 6.03 -20.91 2.68
N GLY A 454 5.34 -20.13 1.86
CA GLY A 454 4.07 -20.51 1.24
C GLY A 454 2.88 -20.27 2.14
N ARG A 455 3.10 -19.68 3.32
CA ARG A 455 2.06 -19.39 4.30
C ARG A 455 1.80 -17.90 4.40
N ASN A 456 0.55 -17.57 4.66
CA ASN A 456 0.14 -16.23 5.05
C ASN A 456 0.28 -16.05 6.56
N VAL A 457 0.72 -14.86 6.96
CA VAL A 457 0.52 -14.30 8.29
C VAL A 457 -0.43 -13.13 8.13
N TYR A 458 -1.56 -13.17 8.83
CA TYR A 458 -2.57 -12.12 8.80
C TYR A 458 -2.31 -11.16 9.96
N PHE A 459 -2.38 -9.86 9.69
CA PHE A 459 -2.22 -8.80 10.67
C PHE A 459 -3.46 -7.92 10.69
N ALA A 460 -3.74 -7.33 11.84
CA ALA A 460 -4.75 -6.30 11.97
C ALA A 460 -4.29 -5.21 12.94
N ILE A 461 -4.69 -3.98 12.65
CA ILE A 461 -4.36 -2.78 13.41
C ILE A 461 -5.67 -2.19 13.92
N LYS A 462 -5.75 -1.89 15.21
CA LYS A 462 -6.89 -1.20 15.82
C LYS A 462 -6.44 0.13 16.39
N ASP A 463 -7.22 1.17 16.13
CA ASP A 463 -7.07 2.46 16.81
C ASP A 463 -7.72 2.34 18.20
N ILE A 464 -6.90 2.49 19.24
CA ILE A 464 -7.31 2.40 20.65
C ILE A 464 -7.10 3.73 21.38
N SER A 465 -7.13 4.83 20.62
CA SER A 465 -6.85 6.17 21.11
C SER A 465 -7.93 6.69 22.06
N GLN A 466 -9.15 6.17 21.99
CA GLN A 466 -10.29 6.72 22.74
C GLN A 466 -10.69 5.86 23.94
N LYS A 467 -11.18 6.51 24.99
CA LYS A 467 -11.87 5.81 26.08
C LYS A 467 -13.07 5.06 25.53
N GLU A 468 -13.30 3.86 26.05
CA GLU A 468 -14.42 2.98 25.65
C GLU A 468 -14.37 2.53 24.17
N GLY A 469 -13.29 2.88 23.44
CA GLY A 469 -13.07 2.53 22.04
C GLY A 469 -13.48 3.61 21.05
N ASP A 470 -14.53 4.37 21.34
CA ASP A 470 -15.11 5.39 20.44
C ASP A 470 -15.53 6.69 21.16
N GLY A 471 -15.13 6.89 22.42
CA GLY A 471 -15.47 8.08 23.18
C GLY A 471 -14.82 9.37 22.64
N LEU A 472 -15.31 10.51 23.12
CA LEU A 472 -14.74 11.83 22.82
C LEU A 472 -13.43 12.13 23.58
N ASP A 473 -13.20 11.40 24.66
CA ASP A 473 -12.03 11.59 25.53
C ASP A 473 -10.90 10.64 25.15
N PRO A 474 -9.65 11.12 25.14
CA PRO A 474 -8.51 10.27 24.87
C PRO A 474 -8.32 9.24 26.00
N VAL A 475 -7.81 8.06 25.64
CA VAL A 475 -7.57 6.94 26.58
C VAL A 475 -6.67 7.35 27.75
N ALA A 476 -5.67 8.19 27.47
CA ALA A 476 -4.84 8.87 28.46
C ALA A 476 -4.23 10.17 27.87
N TYR A 477 -3.67 11.00 28.75
CA TYR A 477 -2.99 12.23 28.33
C TYR A 477 -1.86 11.92 27.33
N ARG A 478 -1.94 12.51 26.13
CA ARG A 478 -1.01 12.28 25.00
C ARG A 478 -0.94 10.82 24.52
N GLU A 479 -2.00 10.04 24.73
CA GLU A 479 -2.16 8.70 24.16
C GLU A 479 -3.39 8.57 23.27
N GLY A 480 -4.07 9.68 22.97
CA GLY A 480 -5.24 9.69 22.12
C GLY A 480 -5.69 11.08 21.71
N ARG A 481 -6.66 11.13 20.80
CA ARG A 481 -7.21 12.37 20.24
C ARG A 481 -8.25 12.94 21.18
N ASP A 482 -8.11 14.22 21.55
CA ASP A 482 -9.07 14.92 22.41
C ASP A 482 -10.15 15.59 21.55
N TYR A 483 -11.17 14.82 21.17
CA TYR A 483 -12.27 15.30 20.33
C TYR A 483 -13.12 16.38 21.02
N ARG A 484 -13.10 16.48 22.35
CA ARG A 484 -13.85 17.52 23.08
C ARG A 484 -13.17 18.88 22.96
N ASN A 485 -11.85 18.92 23.09
CA ASN A 485 -11.11 20.16 23.22
C ASN A 485 -10.37 20.57 21.93
N VAL A 486 -10.33 19.71 20.92
CA VAL A 486 -9.68 19.98 19.63
C VAL A 486 -10.73 20.02 18.52
N SER A 487 -11.20 21.23 18.20
CA SER A 487 -12.28 21.47 17.22
C SER A 487 -11.95 21.09 15.77
N TYR A 488 -10.70 20.75 15.46
CA TYR A 488 -10.27 20.30 14.14
C TYR A 488 -10.45 18.79 13.92
N PHE A 489 -10.66 18.04 15.00
CA PHE A 489 -10.92 16.62 14.89
C PHE A 489 -12.38 16.37 14.51
N ASP A 490 -12.56 15.49 13.55
CA ASP A 490 -13.81 15.12 12.95
C ASP A 490 -14.32 13.85 13.59
N TYR A 491 -14.86 14.01 14.79
CA TYR A 491 -15.36 12.89 15.57
C TYR A 491 -16.50 12.15 14.88
N GLU A 492 -17.39 12.85 14.17
CA GLU A 492 -18.55 12.22 13.53
C GLU A 492 -18.16 11.25 12.42
N ALA A 493 -17.12 11.56 11.63
CA ALA A 493 -16.60 10.58 10.68
C ALA A 493 -15.78 9.49 11.37
N ASP A 494 -14.94 9.86 12.33
CA ASP A 494 -14.02 8.92 12.98
C ASP A 494 -14.75 7.86 13.81
N ARG A 495 -15.82 8.22 14.54
CA ARG A 495 -16.51 7.34 15.49
C ARG A 495 -17.05 6.06 14.85
N LEU A 496 -17.39 6.10 13.55
CA LEU A 496 -17.84 4.93 12.81
C LEU A 496 -16.70 3.95 12.51
N ALA A 497 -15.49 4.46 12.39
CA ALA A 497 -14.30 3.69 12.04
C ALA A 497 -13.51 3.21 13.26
N LEU A 498 -13.57 3.94 14.39
CA LEU A 498 -12.82 3.62 15.61
C LEU A 498 -13.05 2.19 16.15
N PRO A 499 -14.28 1.62 16.12
CA PRO A 499 -14.49 0.24 16.55
C PRO A 499 -13.84 -0.80 15.63
N LEU A 500 -13.58 -0.43 14.37
CA LEU A 500 -13.17 -1.34 13.31
C LEU A 500 -11.65 -1.55 13.30
N ILE A 501 -11.24 -2.69 12.74
CA ILE A 501 -9.83 -2.99 12.48
C ILE A 501 -9.43 -2.58 11.06
N LYS A 502 -8.14 -2.37 10.82
CA LYS A 502 -7.53 -2.32 9.49
C LYS A 502 -6.77 -3.62 9.25
N ARG A 503 -7.05 -4.31 8.15
CA ARG A 503 -6.50 -5.64 7.84
C ARG A 503 -5.34 -5.58 6.86
N LEU A 504 -4.45 -6.53 7.05
CA LEU A 504 -3.20 -6.69 6.33
C LEU A 504 -2.88 -8.18 6.31
N GLU A 505 -2.13 -8.64 5.32
CA GLU A 505 -1.58 -9.98 5.32
C GLU A 505 -0.15 -9.95 4.81
N TYR A 506 0.57 -11.05 4.96
CA TYR A 506 1.90 -11.21 4.41
C TYR A 506 2.11 -12.65 3.98
N PHE A 507 2.36 -12.85 2.69
CA PHE A 507 2.76 -14.13 2.14
C PHE A 507 4.26 -14.31 2.31
N VAL A 508 4.64 -15.35 3.04
CA VAL A 508 6.06 -15.67 3.26
C VAL A 508 6.61 -16.33 1.99
N SER A 509 7.43 -15.61 1.24
CA SER A 509 8.08 -16.14 0.05
C SER A 509 9.01 -17.32 0.36
N CYS A 510 9.17 -18.22 -0.62
CA CYS A 510 10.15 -19.30 -0.65
C CYS A 510 11.55 -18.87 -1.08
N LYS A 511 11.71 -17.64 -1.56
CA LYS A 511 12.87 -17.21 -2.36
C LYS A 511 13.58 -16.02 -1.75
#